data_AF-A0A9P6ZU74-F1
#
_entry.id   AF-A0A9P6ZU74-F1
#
_cell.length_a   1.000
_cell.length_b   1.000
_cell.length_c   1.000
_cell.angle_alpha   90.00
_cell.angle_beta   90.00
_cell.angle_gamma   90.00
#
_symmetry.space_group_name_H-M   'P 1'
#
loop_
_entity.id
_entity.type
_entity.pdbx_description
1 polymer ?
#
loop_
_entity_poly.entity_id
_entity_poly.type
_entity_poly.pdbx_seq_one_letter_code
_entity_poly.pdbx_strand_id
1 'polypeptide(L)'
;WAKPAHREATTKYFKLCRAHEELMQLNVEIHRLRTAIHTEQVQTTAVIEDLRLSDLKLAEELQRQWCLRAAINAVHLHRLDRIECLAGFLGV
;
A
#
# COMPACT_ATOMS: atom_id res chain seq x y z
N TRP A 1 21.46 -0.57 -33.76
CA TRP A 1 19.99 -0.72 -33.95
C TRP A 1 19.56 -1.68 -35.04
N ALA A 2 20.37 -1.99 -36.07
CA ALA A 2 19.95 -2.82 -37.21
C ALA A 2 19.98 -4.35 -36.99
N LYS A 3 20.59 -4.86 -35.91
CA LYS A 3 20.69 -6.30 -35.62
C LYS A 3 19.64 -6.72 -34.58
N PRO A 4 18.63 -7.55 -34.94
CA PRO A 4 17.53 -7.93 -34.05
C PRO A 4 17.98 -8.59 -32.74
N ALA A 5 18.97 -9.48 -32.79
CA ALA A 5 19.50 -10.17 -31.61
C ALA A 5 20.08 -9.20 -30.56
N HIS A 6 20.80 -8.16 -30.99
CA HIS A 6 21.32 -7.16 -30.05
C HIS A 6 20.21 -6.31 -29.45
N ARG A 7 19.18 -5.94 -30.23
CA ARG A 7 18.01 -5.24 -29.71
C ARG A 7 17.32 -6.07 -28.62
N GLU A 8 17.07 -7.34 -28.89
CA GLU A 8 16.41 -8.23 -27.92
C GLU A 8 17.23 -8.39 -26.63
N ALA A 9 18.55 -8.55 -26.75
CA ALA A 9 19.44 -8.59 -25.60
C ALA A 9 19.39 -7.29 -24.79
N THR A 10 19.46 -6.13 -25.45
CA THR A 10 19.36 -4.82 -24.81
C THR A 10 18.01 -4.61 -24.13
N THR A 11 16.90 -5.00 -24.76
CA THR A 11 15.56 -4.92 -24.15
C THR A 11 15.47 -5.81 -22.91
N LYS A 12 15.97 -7.04 -22.95
CA LYS A 12 15.99 -7.93 -21.77
C LYS A 12 16.84 -7.36 -20.65
N TYR A 13 18.02 -6.82 -20.97
CA TYR A 13 18.90 -6.17 -20.01
C TYR A 13 18.21 -5.00 -19.30
N PHE A 14 17.62 -4.07 -20.05
CA PHE A 14 16.94 -2.92 -19.42
C PHE A 14 15.68 -3.31 -18.66
N LYS A 15 14.93 -4.33 -19.10
CA LYS A 15 13.82 -4.88 -18.29
C LYS A 15 14.32 -5.42 -16.95
N LEU A 16 15.47 -6.11 -16.94
CA LEU A 16 16.07 -6.59 -15.71
C LEU A 16 16.51 -5.43 -14.80
N CYS A 17 17.15 -4.38 -15.35
CA CYS A 17 17.51 -3.19 -14.57
C CYS A 17 16.27 -2.53 -13.96
N ARG A 18 15.20 -2.32 -14.75
CA ARG A 18 13.95 -1.75 -14.26
C ARG A 18 13.30 -2.60 -13.18
N ALA A 19 13.31 -3.92 -13.32
CA ALA A 19 12.76 -4.80 -12.28
C ALA A 19 13.46 -4.62 -10.92
N HIS A 20 14.79 -4.40 -10.91
CA HIS A 20 15.51 -4.11 -9.66
C HIS A 20 15.14 -2.75 -9.07
N GLU A 21 14.98 -1.73 -9.91
CA GLU A 21 14.52 -0.40 -9.47
C GLU A 21 13.10 -0.45 -8.91
N GLU A 22 12.18 -1.13 -9.60
CA GLU A 22 10.80 -1.32 -9.18
C GLU A 22 10.72 -2.06 -7.83
N LEU A 23 11.57 -3.07 -7.61
CA LEU A 23 11.66 -3.76 -6.31
C LEU A 23 12.09 -2.80 -5.19
N MET A 24 13.05 -1.90 -5.44
CA MET A 24 13.49 -0.92 -4.44
C MET A 24 12.38 0.10 -4.14
N GLN A 25 11.71 0.60 -5.18
CA GLN A 25 10.59 1.53 -5.01
C GLN A 25 9.43 0.88 -4.27
N LEU A 26 9.13 -0.38 -4.57
CA LEU A 26 8.04 -1.12 -3.93
C LEU A 26 8.23 -1.25 -2.40
N ASN A 27 9.47 -1.45 -1.92
CA ASN A 27 9.74 -1.49 -0.47
C ASN A 27 9.33 -0.19 0.24
N VAL A 28 9.68 0.96 -0.36
CA VAL A 28 9.31 2.28 0.15
C VAL A 28 7.80 2.48 0.12
N GLU A 29 7.14 2.08 -0.98
CA GLU A 29 5.70 2.20 -1.15
C GLU A 29 4.90 1.33 -0.18
N ILE A 30 5.40 0.12 0.13
CA ILE A 30 4.81 -0.77 1.14
C ILE A 30 4.76 -0.06 2.51
N HIS A 31 5.89 0.50 2.95
CA HIS A 31 5.94 1.24 4.22
C HIS A 31 5.05 2.48 4.22
N ARG A 32 5.03 3.23 3.11
CA ARG A 32 4.14 4.40 2.97
C ARG A 32 2.68 4.01 3.04
N LEU A 33 2.28 2.94 2.36
CA LEU A 33 0.89 2.47 2.39
C LEU A 33 0.49 2.00 3.79
N ARG A 34 1.35 1.24 4.47
CA ARG A 34 1.11 0.78 5.84
C ARG A 34 0.95 1.96 6.80
N THR A 35 1.82 2.97 6.68
CA THR A 35 1.75 4.20 7.46
C THR A 35 0.47 4.97 7.17
N ALA A 36 0.11 5.16 5.89
CA ALA A 36 -1.10 5.86 5.50
C ALA A 36 -2.36 5.20 6.05
N ILE A 37 -2.45 3.86 5.99
CA ILE A 37 -3.57 3.10 6.57
C ILE A 37 -3.65 3.32 8.09
N HIS A 38 -2.52 3.25 8.80
CA HIS A 38 -2.49 3.46 10.23
C HIS A 38 -2.91 4.88 10.63
N THR A 39 -2.38 5.89 9.93
CA THR A 39 -2.73 7.30 10.16
C THR A 39 -4.22 7.54 9.88
N GLU A 40 -4.75 7.04 8.77
CA GLU A 40 -6.19 7.12 8.43
C GLU A 40 -7.03 6.50 9.55
N GLN A 41 -6.66 5.30 10.02
CA GLN A 41 -7.37 4.63 11.11
C GLN A 41 -7.41 5.44 12.40
N VAL A 42 -6.27 5.97 12.85
CA VAL A 42 -6.19 6.77 14.08
C VAL A 42 -7.04 8.02 13.96
N GLN A 43 -6.92 8.74 12.84
CA GLN A 43 -7.65 9.98 12.61
C GLN A 43 -9.16 9.76 12.48
N THR A 44 -9.59 8.80 11.66
CA THR A 44 -11.02 8.54 11.46
C THR A 44 -11.69 8.04 12.74
N THR A 45 -11.03 7.17 13.50
CA THR A 45 -11.59 6.67 14.76
C THR A 45 -11.73 7.79 15.79
N ALA A 46 -10.73 8.68 15.90
CA ALA A 46 -10.81 9.85 16.77
C ALA A 46 -11.99 10.77 16.39
N VAL A 47 -12.14 11.07 15.10
CA VAL A 47 -13.26 11.90 14.60
C VAL A 47 -14.61 11.25 14.89
N ILE A 48 -14.74 9.93 14.75
CA ILE A 48 -16.00 9.23 15.09
C ILE A 48 -16.32 9.38 16.58
N GLU A 49 -15.34 9.19 17.47
CA GLU A 49 -15.57 9.35 18.91
C GLU A 49 -15.94 10.81 19.29
N ASP A 50 -15.29 11.80 18.69
CA ASP A 50 -15.63 13.21 18.88
C ASP A 50 -17.05 13.52 18.38
N LEU A 51 -17.45 12.94 17.25
CA LEU A 51 -18.79 13.11 16.68
C LEU A 51 -19.86 12.42 17.52
N ARG A 52 -19.57 11.31 18.19
CA ARG A 52 -20.54 10.67 19.10
C ARG A 52 -21.00 11.59 20.22
N LEU A 53 -20.18 12.57 20.61
CA LEU A 53 -20.51 13.57 21.63
C LEU A 53 -21.36 14.73 21.10
N SER A 54 -21.34 14.99 19.79
CA SER A 54 -21.92 16.18 19.18
C SER A 54 -23.05 15.89 18.18
N ASP A 55 -22.86 14.92 17.29
CA ASP A 55 -23.82 14.46 16.30
C ASP A 55 -23.73 12.94 16.09
N LEU A 56 -24.58 12.22 16.83
CA LEU A 56 -24.66 10.76 16.76
C LEU A 56 -25.02 10.26 15.35
N LYS A 57 -25.85 10.98 14.59
CA LYS A 57 -26.28 10.51 13.26
C LYS A 57 -25.11 10.55 12.29
N LEU A 58 -24.32 11.62 12.33
CA LEU A 58 -23.13 11.75 11.50
C LEU A 58 -22.05 10.73 11.92
N ALA A 59 -21.90 10.50 13.23
CA ALA A 59 -20.96 9.49 13.74
C ALA A 59 -21.29 8.08 13.22
N GLU A 60 -22.56 7.67 13.25
CA GLU A 60 -23.00 6.35 12.77
C GLU A 60 -22.78 6.18 11.26
N GLU A 61 -23.08 7.19 10.46
CA GLU A 61 -22.85 7.14 9.01
C GLU A 61 -21.34 7.07 8.69
N LEU A 62 -20.52 7.88 9.38
CA LEU A 62 -19.08 7.85 9.22
C LEU A 62 -18.50 6.50 9.66
N GLN A 63 -18.99 5.93 10.76
CA GLN A 63 -18.60 4.61 11.24
C GLN A 63 -18.95 3.52 10.22
N ARG A 64 -20.12 3.59 9.59
CA ARG A 64 -20.52 2.63 8.54
C ARG A 64 -19.59 2.69 7.33
N GLN A 65 -19.26 3.88 6.85
CA GLN A 65 -18.32 4.07 5.75
C GLN A 65 -16.92 3.59 6.14
N TRP A 66 -16.48 3.90 7.36
CA TRP A 66 -15.22 3.44 7.91
C TRP A 66 -15.13 1.92 7.96
N CYS A 67 -16.18 1.20 8.35
CA CYS A 67 -16.17 -0.27 8.35
C CYS A 67 -15.84 -0.88 6.98
N LEU A 68 -16.39 -0.31 5.90
CA LEU A 68 -16.10 -0.77 4.53
C LEU A 68 -14.63 -0.51 4.16
N ARG A 69 -14.13 0.69 4.49
CA ARG A 69 -12.73 1.08 4.26
C ARG A 69 -11.77 0.21 5.07
N ALA A 70 -12.07 -0.02 6.34
CA ALA A 70 -11.28 -0.86 7.25
C ALA A 70 -11.20 -2.31 6.75
N ALA A 71 -12.29 -2.86 6.19
CA ALA A 71 -12.28 -4.19 5.59
C ALA A 71 -11.31 -4.27 4.39
N ILE A 72 -11.29 -3.25 3.52
CA ILE A 72 -10.34 -3.16 2.41
C ILE A 72 -8.90 -3.01 2.93
N ASN A 73 -8.70 -2.13 3.92
CA ASN A 73 -7.40 -1.94 4.55
C ASN A 73 -6.88 -3.23 5.20
N ALA A 74 -7.75 -4.06 5.78
CA ALA A 74 -7.36 -5.37 6.31
C ALA A 74 -6.83 -6.31 5.21
N VAL A 75 -7.43 -6.31 4.02
CA VAL A 75 -6.93 -7.06 2.87
C VAL A 75 -5.56 -6.54 2.43
N HIS A 76 -5.38 -5.21 2.42
CA HIS A 76 -4.08 -4.61 2.10
C HIS A 76 -3.02 -5.02 3.12
N LEU A 77 -3.28 -4.83 4.42
CA LEU A 77 -2.36 -5.20 5.50
C LEU A 77 -1.96 -6.67 5.42
N HIS A 78 -2.93 -7.59 5.22
CA HIS A 78 -2.62 -9.01 5.05
C HIS A 78 -1.70 -9.29 3.86
N ARG A 79 -1.88 -8.58 2.74
CA ARG A 79 -0.98 -8.71 1.58
C ARG A 79 0.40 -8.13 1.87
N LEU A 80 0.48 -6.99 2.57
CA LEU A 80 1.74 -6.39 2.98
C LEU A 80 2.53 -7.33 3.89
N ASP A 81 1.87 -7.94 4.89
CA ASP A 81 2.49 -8.94 5.78
C ASP A 81 3.10 -10.11 4.98
N ARG A 82 2.37 -10.58 3.96
CA ARG A 82 2.87 -11.65 3.07
C ARG A 82 4.05 -11.22 2.24
N ILE A 83 4.09 -9.97 1.76
CA ILE A 83 5.21 -9.43 0.98
C ILE A 83 6.45 -9.28 1.86
N GLU A 84 6.28 -8.79 3.09
CA GLU A 84 7.37 -8.67 4.07
C GLU A 84 7.98 -10.03 4.42
N CYS A 85 7.23 -11.12 4.27
CA CYS A 85 7.69 -12.50 4.47
C CYS A 85 8.40 -13.12 3.23
N LEU A 86 8.45 -12.44 2.08
CA LEU A 86 9.10 -12.98 0.88
C LEU A 86 10.63 -12.92 0.99
N ALA A 87 11.30 -13.97 0.52
CA ALA A 87 12.75 -13.98 0.40
C ALA A 87 13.20 -12.87 -0.57
N GLY A 88 14.00 -11.93 -0.07
CA GLY A 88 14.46 -10.76 -0.83
C GLY A 88 13.77 -9.44 -0.46
N PHE A 89 12.81 -9.44 0.47
CA PHE A 89 12.33 -8.21 1.08
C PHE A 89 13.44 -7.62 1.99
N LEU A 90 13.88 -6.40 1.70
CA LEU A 90 15.00 -5.77 2.42
C LEU A 90 14.53 -4.90 3.59
N GLY A 91 13.24 -4.53 3.66
CA GLY A 91 12.67 -3.80 4.80
C GLY A 91 13.28 -2.43 5.08
N VAL A 92 13.96 -1.82 4.11
CA VAL A 92 14.57 -0.47 4.20
C VAL A 92 13.71 0.54 3.44
#